data_AF-A0A2D9JPM8-F1
#
_entry.id   AF-A0A2D9JPM8-F1
#
_cell.length_a   1.000
_cell.length_b   1.000
_cell.length_c   1.000
_cell.angle_alpha   90.00
_cell.angle_beta   90.00
_cell.angle_gamma   90.00
#
_symmetry.space_group_name_H-M   'P 1'
#
loop_
_entity.id
_entity.type
_entity.pdbx_description
1 polymer ?
#
loop_
_entity_poly.entity_id
_entity_poly.type
_entity_poly.pdbx_seq_one_letter_code
_entity_poly.pdbx_strand_id
1 'polypeptide(L)' 'MNLRDTVQAKLAAVVAENSPVPFPEAIDDDDELDSFGLDSAAFMTLLAEIEEVVGYIPSAILEGDLYPETFGELVAAYDQ' A
#
# COMPACT_ATOMS: atom_id res chain seq x y z
N MET A 1 -6.99 -14.29 6.48
CA MET A 1 -5.97 -13.45 5.83
C MET A 1 -5.81 -12.24 6.72
N ASN A 2 -4.59 -11.91 7.15
CA ASN A 2 -4.38 -10.71 7.97
C ASN A 2 -4.41 -9.47 7.06
N LEU A 3 -4.83 -8.31 7.58
CA LEU A 3 -4.83 -7.04 6.84
C LEU A 3 -3.44 -6.78 6.24
N ARG A 4 -2.38 -6.99 7.04
CA ARG A 4 -0.99 -6.89 6.60
C ARG A 4 -0.68 -7.76 5.38
N ASP A 5 -1.11 -9.02 5.38
CA ASP A 5 -0.89 -9.95 4.26
C ASP A 5 -1.60 -9.45 3.00
N THR A 6 -2.81 -8.91 3.16
CA THR A 6 -3.59 -8.33 2.05
C THR A 6 -2.87 -7.11 1.46
N VAL A 7 -2.48 -6.15 2.30
CA VAL A 7 -1.78 -4.94 1.86
C VAL A 7 -0.46 -5.32 1.18
N GLN A 8 0.31 -6.25 1.75
CA GLN A 8 1.55 -6.75 1.13
C GLN A 8 1.30 -7.39 -0.24
N ALA A 9 0.29 -8.27 -0.35
CA ALA A 9 -0.03 -8.94 -1.60
C ALA A 9 -0.47 -7.96 -2.69
N LYS A 10 -1.28 -6.95 -2.34
CA LYS A 10 -1.73 -5.92 -3.28
C LYS A 10 -0.59 -4.98 -3.67
N LEU A 11 0.25 -4.60 -2.71
CA LEU A 11 1.44 -3.80 -2.97
C LEU A 11 2.38 -4.51 -3.95
N ALA A 12 2.67 -5.79 -3.72
CA ALA A 12 3.51 -6.60 -4.62
C ALA A 12 2.95 -6.65 -6.05
N ALA A 13 1.62 -6.80 -6.20
CA ALA A 13 0.97 -6.82 -7.50
C ALA A 13 1.09 -5.46 -8.23
N VAL A 14 0.78 -4.36 -7.55
CA VAL A 14 0.86 -3.01 -8.13
C VAL A 14 2.29 -2.65 -8.50
N VAL A 15 3.27 -2.99 -7.66
CA VAL A 15 4.70 -2.78 -7.95
C VAL A 15 5.12 -3.57 -9.17
N ALA A 16 4.74 -4.85 -9.28
CA ALA A 16 5.07 -5.68 -10.44
C ALA A 16 4.48 -5.15 -11.77
N GLU A 17 3.34 -4.47 -11.71
CA GLU A 17 2.69 -3.90 -12.90
C GLU A 17 3.20 -2.50 -13.27
N ASN A 18 3.55 -1.68 -12.28
CA ASN A 18 3.84 -0.25 -12.48
C ASN A 18 5.33 0.09 -12.35
N SER A 19 6.14 -0.82 -11.78
CA SER A 19 7.55 -0.57 -11.50
C SER A 19 8.45 -1.66 -12.12
N PRO A 20 9.62 -1.28 -12.66
CA PRO A 20 10.65 -2.23 -13.06
C PRO A 20 11.44 -2.80 -11.85
N VAL A 21 11.19 -2.30 -10.64
CA VAL A 21 11.88 -2.73 -9.42
C VAL A 21 11.29 -4.06 -8.92
N PRO A 22 12.12 -5.07 -8.63
CA PRO A 22 11.63 -6.31 -8.05
C PRO A 22 11.11 -6.08 -6.63
N PHE A 23 9.89 -6.53 -6.37
CA PHE A 23 9.34 -6.53 -5.01
C PHE A 23 10.07 -7.59 -4.15
N PRO A 24 10.53 -7.26 -2.93
CA PRO A 24 11.25 -8.21 -2.08
C PRO A 24 10.34 -9.33 -1.57
N GLU A 25 10.92 -10.47 -1.18
CA GLU A 25 10.15 -11.59 -0.59
C GLU A 25 9.53 -11.24 0.76
N ALA A 26 10.10 -10.27 1.49
CA ALA A 26 9.60 -9.75 2.75
C ALA A 26 9.72 -8.23 2.75
N ILE A 27 8.73 -7.57 3.35
CA ILE A 27 8.68 -6.12 3.55
C ILE A 27 8.51 -5.84 5.05
N ASP A 28 9.28 -4.88 5.56
CA ASP A 28 9.23 -4.40 6.93
C ASP A 28 8.40 -3.11 7.04
N ASP A 29 8.04 -2.72 8.27
CA ASP A 29 7.24 -1.52 8.53
C ASP A 29 8.00 -0.22 8.22
N ASP A 30 9.33 -0.28 8.27
CA ASP A 30 10.23 0.84 7.96
C ASP A 30 10.54 0.97 6.44
N ASP A 31 10.07 0.04 5.59
CA ASP A 31 10.33 0.10 4.15
C ASP A 31 9.49 1.20 3.50
N GLU A 32 10.17 2.12 2.80
CA GLU A 32 9.57 3.25 2.08
C GLU A 32 8.81 2.80 0.83
N LEU A 33 7.58 3.28 0.66
CA LEU A 33 6.75 2.97 -0.52
C LEU A 33 7.34 3.56 -1.81
N ASP A 34 7.95 4.75 -1.70
CA ASP A 34 8.63 5.43 -2.82
C ASP A 34 9.82 4.63 -3.36
N SER A 35 10.46 3.81 -2.52
CA SER A 35 11.59 2.95 -2.94
C SER A 35 11.18 1.92 -4.00
N PHE A 36 9.89 1.54 -4.04
CA PHE A 36 9.33 0.65 -5.05
C PHE A 36 8.96 1.37 -6.34
N GLY A 37 9.14 2.69 -6.43
CA GLY A 37 8.85 3.47 -7.62
C GLY A 37 7.35 3.58 -7.92
N LEU A 38 6.50 3.56 -6.88
CA LEU A 38 5.08 3.83 -7.02
C LEU A 38 4.86 5.31 -7.29
N ASP A 39 4.23 5.63 -8.42
CA ASP A 39 3.73 6.99 -8.65
C ASP A 39 2.39 7.20 -7.94
N SER A 40 1.89 8.44 -7.97
CA SER A 40 0.61 8.79 -7.33
C SER A 40 -0.58 8.04 -7.91
N ALA A 41 -0.54 7.61 -9.18
CA ALA A 41 -1.62 6.84 -9.79
C ALA A 41 -1.57 5.37 -9.38
N ALA A 42 -0.38 4.78 -9.30
CA ALA A 42 -0.14 3.43 -8.80
C ALA A 42 -0.54 3.33 -7.33
N PHE A 43 -0.25 4.35 -6.51
CA PHE A 43 -0.70 4.40 -5.12
C PHE A 43 -2.23 4.43 -5.00
N MET A 44 -2.92 5.25 -5.80
CA MET A 44 -4.39 5.25 -5.83
C MET A 44 -4.97 3.91 -6.30
N THR A 45 -4.29 3.23 -7.23
CA THR A 45 -4.66 1.87 -7.68
C THR A 45 -4.51 0.88 -6.53
N LEU A 46 -3.42 0.96 -5.76
CA LEU A 46 -3.20 0.14 -4.56
C LEU A 46 -4.34 0.31 -3.55
N LEU A 47 -4.76 1.54 -3.26
CA LEU A 47 -5.86 1.79 -2.33
C LEU A 47 -7.18 1.18 -2.82
N ALA A 48 -7.49 1.31 -4.11
CA ALA A 48 -8.68 0.72 -4.71
C ALA A 48 -8.65 -0.82 -4.67
N GLU A 49 -7.49 -1.41 -4.96
CA GLU A 49 -7.29 -2.86 -4.89
C GLU A 49 -7.41 -3.41 -3.46
N ILE A 50 -6.95 -2.65 -2.47
CA ILE A 50 -7.15 -2.99 -1.05
C ILE A 50 -8.62 -2.82 -0.67
N GLU A 51 -9.30 -1.75 -1.13
CA GLU A 51 -10.72 -1.51 -0.91
C GLU A 51 -11.59 -2.66 -1.40
N GLU A 52 -11.28 -3.28 -2.56
CA GLU A 52 -12.04 -4.43 -3.04
C GLU A 52 -12.02 -5.63 -2.08
N VAL A 53 -10.96 -5.78 -1.28
CA VAL A 53 -10.80 -6.87 -0.32
C VAL A 53 -11.30 -6.49 1.07
N VAL A 54 -10.96 -5.28 1.52
CA VAL A 54 -11.20 -4.79 2.87
C VAL A 54 -12.56 -4.10 3.01
N GLY A 55 -13.08 -3.54 1.92
CA GLY A 55 -14.38 -2.88 1.82
C GLY A 55 -14.38 -1.38 2.16
N TYR A 56 -13.22 -0.78 2.40
CA TYR A 56 -13.07 0.65 2.65
C TYR A 56 -11.66 1.15 2.32
N ILE A 57 -11.53 2.48 2.16
CA ILE A 57 -10.26 3.21 2.18
C ILE A 57 -10.25 4.06 3.46
N PRO A 58 -9.13 4.13 4.21
CA PRO A 58 -9.02 4.99 5.39
C PRO A 58 -9.37 6.44 5.05
N SER A 59 -10.28 7.04 5.82
CA SER A 59 -10.73 8.41 5.58
C SER A 59 -9.58 9.41 5.68
N ALA A 60 -8.63 9.20 6.59
CA ALA A 60 -7.43 10.03 6.71
C ALA A 60 -6.62 10.09 5.40
N ILE A 61 -6.56 8.99 4.64
CA ILE A 61 -5.89 8.97 3.34
C ILE A 61 -6.74 9.66 2.27
N LEU A 62 -8.05 9.38 2.24
CA LEU A 62 -8.97 10.01 1.27
C LEU A 62 -9.07 11.53 1.44
N GLU A 63 -9.06 12.02 2.68
CA GLU A 63 -9.14 13.44 3.03
C GLU A 63 -7.79 14.14 2.86
N GLY A 64 -6.70 13.38 2.65
CA GLY A 64 -5.35 13.89 2.52
C GLY A 64 -4.70 14.31 3.85
N ASP A 65 -5.29 13.90 4.97
CA ASP A 65 -4.78 14.13 6.32
C ASP A 65 -3.59 13.22 6.65
N LEU A 66 -3.52 12.05 6.00
CA LEU A 66 -2.44 11.08 6.11
C LEU A 66 -1.98 10.66 4.72
N TYR A 67 -0.68 10.75 4.46
CA TYR A 67 -0.05 10.17 3.29
C TYR A 67 1.03 9.21 3.77
N PRO A 68 0.79 7.89 3.77
CA PRO A 68 1.74 6.92 4.30
C PRO A 68 2.98 6.90 3.41
N GLU A 69 4.16 7.09 4.02
CA GLU A 69 5.45 7.05 3.35
C GLU A 69 6.08 5.65 3.45
N THR A 70 5.71 4.88 4.49
CA THR A 70 6.19 3.50 4.69
C THR A 70 5.08 2.45 4.65
N PHE A 71 5.47 1.19 4.47
CA PHE A 71 4.53 0.07 4.54
C PHE A 71 3.83 -0.02 5.90
N GLY A 72 4.55 0.23 7.00
CA GLY A 72 3.98 0.22 8.33
C GLY A 72 2.89 1.28 8.52
N GLU A 73 3.12 2.49 8.00
CA GLU A 73 2.13 3.58 8.04
C GLU A 73 0.89 3.24 7.22
N LEU A 74 1.08 2.64 6.04
CA LEU A 74 -0.04 2.21 5.20
C LEU A 74 -0.88 1.15 5.94
N VAL A 75 -0.25 0.13 6.52
CA VAL A 75 -0.98 -0.90 7.28
C VAL A 75 -1.67 -0.28 8.50
N ALA A 76 -0.99 0.58 9.25
CA ALA A 76 -1.53 1.25 10.42
C ALA A 76 -2.74 2.13 10.09
N ALA A 77 -2.79 2.74 8.90
CA ALA A 77 -3.94 3.52 8.46
C ALA A 77 -5.23 2.68 8.33
N TYR A 78 -5.10 1.39 8.00
CA TYR A 78 -6.23 0.48 7.89
C TYR A 78 -6.59 -0.22 9.22
N ASP A 79 -5.70 -0.22 10.21
CA ASP A 79 -5.91 -0.83 11.54
C ASP A 79 -6.60 0.10 12.55
N GLN A 80 -7.09 1.27 12.11
CA GLN A 80 -7.77 2.28 12.95
C GLN A 80 -9.28 2.10 13.04
#